data_AF-A0A6A6T5Y3-F1
#
_entry.id   AF-A0A6A6T5Y3-F1
#
_cell.length_a   1.000
_cell.length_b   1.000
_cell.length_c   1.000
_cell.angle_alpha   90.00
_cell.angle_beta   90.00
_cell.angle_gamma   90.00
#
_symmetry.space_group_name_H-M   'P 1'
#
loop_
_entity.id
_entity.type
_entity.pdbx_description
1 polymer ?
#
loop_
_entity_poly.entity_id
_entity_poly.type
_entity_poly.pdbx_seq_one_letter_code
_entity_poly.pdbx_strand_id
1 'polypeptide(L)'
;MLLSSSKISTVMEKTDEAHDSLFLSNVEPRLVYWRSGILNDLGCGAALWICGGALGTIELALQEGSHNALLRDWQDLVGGPIQQSSSAVLIGSIAFCTVGYAAACMYAYSRAPSLVAFAATVCIALVFIEGFWNGLHVTPVERLAVVMPMAVNVGLTCAMHCQRGSRPRSAVLIDCNAV
;
A
#
# COMPACT_ATOMS: atom_id res chain seq x y z
N MET A 1 13.44 -70.69 2.24
CA MET A 1 14.18 -69.46 2.60
C MET A 1 13.32 -68.26 2.23
N LEU A 2 12.57 -67.73 3.20
CA LEU A 2 11.65 -66.59 3.05
C LEU A 2 12.24 -65.41 3.84
N LEU A 3 13.04 -64.57 3.18
CA LEU A 3 13.58 -63.33 3.75
C LEU A 3 13.62 -62.27 2.65
N SER A 4 12.46 -61.74 2.23
CA SER A 4 12.42 -60.52 1.42
C SER A 4 11.01 -59.90 1.36
N SER A 5 10.44 -59.52 2.50
CA SER A 5 9.25 -58.64 2.49
C SER A 5 9.25 -57.62 3.63
N SER A 6 9.90 -57.87 4.76
CA SER A 6 9.89 -56.89 5.88
C SER A 6 10.77 -55.66 5.67
N LYS A 7 11.75 -55.71 4.75
CA LYS A 7 12.62 -54.56 4.43
C LYS A 7 11.98 -53.55 3.48
N ILE A 8 10.94 -53.93 2.73
CA ILE A 8 10.28 -53.02 1.78
C ILE A 8 9.25 -52.15 2.52
N SER A 9 8.53 -52.73 3.47
CA SER A 9 7.55 -51.98 4.28
C SER A 9 8.18 -50.87 5.14
N THR A 10 9.40 -51.10 5.64
CA THR A 10 10.13 -50.11 6.47
C THR A 10 10.79 -49.00 5.66
N VAL A 11 10.98 -49.18 4.34
CA VAL A 11 11.50 -48.13 3.45
C VAL A 11 10.38 -47.23 2.94
N MET A 12 9.18 -47.78 2.68
CA MET A 12 7.99 -46.98 2.33
C MET A 12 7.51 -46.11 3.49
N GLU A 13 7.47 -46.62 4.72
CA GLU A 13 7.03 -45.83 5.88
C GLU A 13 7.98 -44.65 6.20
N LYS A 14 9.27 -44.80 5.89
CA LYS A 14 10.28 -43.75 6.12
C LYS A 14 10.31 -42.68 5.04
N THR A 15 9.71 -42.94 3.86
CA THR A 15 9.67 -41.97 2.75
C THR A 15 8.44 -41.06 2.83
N ASP A 16 7.33 -41.53 3.41
CA ASP A 16 6.14 -40.69 3.65
C ASP A 16 6.37 -39.64 4.75
N GLU A 17 7.02 -40.00 5.87
CA GLU A 17 7.37 -39.02 6.92
C GLU A 17 8.37 -37.95 6.44
N ALA A 18 9.29 -38.33 5.54
CA ALA A 18 10.25 -37.42 4.94
C ALA A 18 9.58 -36.44 3.95
N HIS A 19 8.54 -36.87 3.23
CA HIS A 19 7.79 -36.01 2.32
C HIS A 19 6.90 -35.01 3.08
N ASP A 20 6.21 -35.45 4.14
CA ASP A 20 5.35 -34.58 4.95
C ASP A 20 6.14 -33.54 5.74
N SER A 21 7.31 -33.90 6.27
CA SER A 21 8.19 -32.96 6.98
C SER A 21 8.81 -31.90 6.06
N LEU A 22 9.11 -32.25 4.80
CA LEU A 22 9.61 -31.31 3.78
C LEU A 22 8.49 -30.43 3.22
N PHE A 23 7.24 -30.92 3.19
CA PHE A 23 6.07 -30.14 2.83
C PHE A 23 5.71 -29.12 3.92
N LEU A 24 5.66 -29.54 5.20
CA LEU A 24 5.43 -28.66 6.33
C LEU A 24 6.55 -27.61 6.49
N SER A 25 7.81 -28.03 6.33
CA SER A 25 8.99 -27.14 6.35
C SER A 25 9.01 -26.11 5.20
N ASN A 26 8.38 -26.38 4.05
CA ASN A 26 8.25 -25.42 2.95
C ASN A 26 6.97 -24.57 3.02
N VAL A 27 5.93 -25.04 3.72
CA VAL A 27 4.66 -24.33 3.88
C VAL A 27 4.77 -23.23 4.94
N GLU A 28 5.44 -23.48 6.06
CA GLU A 28 5.66 -22.48 7.12
C GLU A 28 6.39 -21.21 6.65
N PRO A 29 7.56 -21.26 5.97
CA PRO A 29 8.27 -20.06 5.53
C PRO A 29 7.50 -19.31 4.45
N ARG A 30 6.74 -20.01 3.59
CA ARG A 30 5.86 -19.37 2.60
C ARG A 30 4.70 -18.63 3.27
N LEU A 31 4.10 -19.19 4.31
CA LEU A 31 3.05 -18.53 5.08
C LEU A 31 3.58 -17.29 5.83
N VAL A 32 4.75 -17.39 6.47
CA VAL A 32 5.38 -16.26 7.18
C VAL A 32 5.77 -15.14 6.20
N TYR A 33 6.33 -15.49 5.04
CA TYR A 33 6.66 -14.54 3.98
C TYR A 33 5.42 -13.86 3.38
N TRP A 34 4.33 -14.61 3.21
CA TRP A 34 3.08 -14.06 2.71
C TRP A 34 2.43 -13.11 3.73
N ARG A 35 2.42 -13.50 5.01
CA ARG A 35 1.86 -12.69 6.10
C ARG A 35 2.67 -11.41 6.34
N SER A 36 4.00 -11.47 6.26
CA SER A 36 4.86 -10.28 6.32
C SER A 36 4.66 -9.37 5.12
N GLY A 37 4.46 -9.93 3.92
CA GLY A 37 4.10 -9.18 2.72
C GLY A 37 2.80 -8.39 2.87
N ILE A 38 1.76 -8.98 3.49
CA ILE A 38 0.48 -8.31 3.72
C ILE A 38 0.59 -7.18 4.73
N LEU A 39 1.30 -7.40 5.84
CA LEU A 39 1.51 -6.38 6.86
C LEU A 39 2.28 -5.19 6.30
N ASN A 40 3.29 -5.43 5.47
CA ASN A 40 4.08 -4.37 4.85
C ASN A 40 3.25 -3.54 3.85
N ASP A 41 2.43 -4.19 3.03
CA ASP A 41 1.52 -3.48 2.12
C ASP A 41 0.46 -2.66 2.88
N LEU A 42 -0.09 -3.21 3.97
CA LEU A 42 -1.04 -2.50 4.82
C LEU A 42 -0.38 -1.30 5.50
N GLY A 43 0.83 -1.48 6.02
CA GLY A 43 1.66 -0.42 6.58
C GLY A 43 1.99 0.66 5.57
N CYS A 44 2.32 0.28 4.33
CA CYS A 44 2.54 1.22 3.22
C CYS A 44 1.26 2.02 2.91
N GLY A 45 0.12 1.35 2.77
CA GLY A 45 -1.16 2.03 2.55
C GLY A 45 -1.50 2.99 3.69
N ALA A 46 -1.37 2.54 4.94
CA ALA A 46 -1.59 3.38 6.11
C ALA A 46 -0.65 4.60 6.13
N ALA A 47 0.63 4.41 5.83
CA ALA A 47 1.60 5.49 5.76
C ALA A 47 1.26 6.53 4.67
N LEU A 48 0.81 6.09 3.48
CA LEU A 48 0.34 6.99 2.42
C LEU A 48 -0.81 7.88 2.88
N TRP A 49 -1.83 7.27 3.51
CA TRP A 49 -3.03 7.98 3.95
C TRP A 49 -2.78 8.87 5.18
N ILE A 50 -2.08 8.37 6.19
CA ILE A 50 -1.80 9.12 7.41
C ILE A 50 -0.87 10.29 7.09
N CYS A 51 0.26 10.03 6.41
CA CYS A 51 1.24 11.07 6.15
C CYS A 51 0.75 12.06 5.08
N GLY A 52 0.17 11.57 3.98
CA GLY A 52 -0.36 12.42 2.92
C GLY A 52 -1.56 13.25 3.41
N GLY A 53 -2.46 12.62 4.18
CA GLY A 53 -3.59 13.31 4.80
C GLY A 53 -3.15 14.35 5.83
N ALA A 54 -2.17 14.04 6.68
CA ALA A 54 -1.63 14.98 7.65
C ALA A 54 -0.97 16.20 6.98
N LEU A 55 -0.17 15.99 5.92
CA LEU A 55 0.42 17.08 5.15
C LEU A 55 -0.65 17.97 4.52
N GLY A 56 -1.64 17.39 3.84
CA GLY A 56 -2.75 18.15 3.26
C GLY A 56 -3.58 18.89 4.31
N THR A 57 -3.77 18.30 5.49
CA THR A 57 -4.47 18.95 6.61
C THR A 57 -3.69 20.15 7.14
N ILE A 58 -2.37 20.01 7.33
CA ILE A 58 -1.51 21.09 7.79
C ILE A 58 -1.49 22.22 6.76
N GLU A 59 -1.33 21.91 5.48
CA GLU A 59 -1.34 22.90 4.42
C GLU A 59 -2.68 23.63 4.32
N LEU A 60 -3.80 22.90 4.41
CA LEU A 60 -5.14 23.49 4.41
C LEU A 60 -5.36 24.41 5.62
N ALA A 61 -4.93 23.99 6.82
CA ALA A 61 -5.08 24.78 8.04
C ALA A 61 -4.25 26.07 8.06
N LEU A 62 -3.13 26.09 7.35
CA LEU A 62 -2.23 27.24 7.26
C LEU A 62 -2.60 28.23 6.15
N GLN A 63 -3.48 27.85 5.23
CA GLN A 63 -3.94 28.72 4.14
C GLN A 63 -4.98 29.73 4.61
N GLU A 64 -5.20 30.77 3.80
CA GLU A 64 -6.38 31.63 3.93
C GLU A 64 -7.66 30.79 3.73
N GLY A 65 -8.80 31.30 4.21
CA GLY A 65 -10.05 30.53 4.24
C GLY A 65 -10.46 29.98 2.87
N SER A 66 -10.73 28.68 2.81
CA SER A 66 -11.16 28.00 1.58
C SER A 66 -12.48 28.56 1.03
N HIS A 67 -12.57 28.60 -0.29
CA HIS A 67 -13.80 28.94 -1.03
C HIS A 67 -14.71 27.73 -1.24
N ASN A 68 -14.15 26.53 -1.20
CA ASN A 68 -14.89 25.28 -1.25
C ASN A 68 -15.48 24.96 0.14
N ALA A 69 -16.78 24.69 0.21
CA ALA A 69 -17.49 24.45 1.47
C ALA A 69 -16.96 23.24 2.24
N LEU A 70 -16.65 22.12 1.56
CA LEU A 70 -16.14 20.91 2.22
C LEU A 70 -14.73 21.13 2.79
N LEU A 71 -13.86 21.77 2.01
CA LEU A 71 -12.51 22.12 2.48
C LEU A 71 -12.57 23.16 3.60
N ARG A 72 -13.55 24.05 3.57
CA ARG A 72 -13.76 25.03 4.64
C ARG A 72 -14.21 24.38 5.93
N ASP A 73 -15.19 23.47 5.89
CA ASP A 73 -15.61 22.70 7.06
C ASP A 73 -14.45 21.89 7.64
N TRP A 74 -13.62 21.30 6.77
CA TRP A 74 -12.42 20.59 7.20
C TRP A 74 -11.39 21.55 7.83
N GLN A 75 -11.15 22.70 7.22
CA GLN A 75 -10.25 23.74 7.73
C GLN A 75 -10.71 24.25 9.10
N ASP A 76 -12.01 24.46 9.31
CA ASP A 76 -12.58 24.89 10.59
C ASP A 76 -12.40 23.82 11.68
N LEU A 77 -12.51 22.54 11.32
CA LEU A 77 -12.31 21.42 12.24
C LEU A 77 -10.84 21.31 12.72
N VAL A 78 -9.89 21.54 11.82
CA VAL A 78 -8.45 21.26 12.08
C VAL A 78 -7.62 22.52 12.34
N GLY A 79 -8.13 23.69 11.98
CA GLY A 79 -7.43 24.97 12.06
C GLY A 79 -7.08 25.37 13.49
N GLY A 80 -8.02 25.23 14.43
CA GLY A 80 -7.79 25.55 15.85
C GLY A 80 -6.62 24.76 16.46
N PRO A 81 -6.64 23.42 16.45
CA PRO A 81 -5.55 22.59 16.95
C PRO A 81 -4.19 22.88 16.28
N ILE A 82 -4.18 23.14 14.97
CA ILE A 82 -2.95 23.39 14.22
C ILE A 82 -2.37 24.77 14.54
N GLN A 83 -3.20 25.81 14.62
CA GLN A 83 -2.75 27.16 14.98
C GLN A 83 -2.27 27.26 16.43
N GLN A 84 -2.80 26.42 17.33
CA GLN A 84 -2.35 26.33 18.72
C GLN A 84 -1.05 25.53 18.89
N SER A 85 -0.64 24.77 17.88
CA SER A 85 0.58 23.97 17.93
C SER A 85 1.83 24.85 17.78
N SER A 86 2.92 24.48 18.47
CA SER A 86 4.18 25.22 18.32
C SER A 86 4.79 25.00 16.93
N SER A 87 5.49 26.01 16.39
CA SER A 87 6.15 25.91 15.09
C SER A 87 7.12 24.73 15.00
N ALA A 88 7.80 24.40 16.12
CA ALA A 88 8.71 23.25 16.20
C ALA A 88 7.97 21.90 16.03
N VAL A 89 6.81 21.74 16.67
CA VAL A 89 5.98 20.54 16.51
C VAL A 89 5.45 20.44 15.09
N LEU A 90 5.05 21.56 14.49
CA LEU A 90 4.53 21.58 13.12
C LEU A 90 5.62 21.19 12.11
N ILE A 91 6.80 21.81 12.19
CA ILE A 91 7.94 21.49 11.32
C ILE A 91 8.37 20.04 11.50
N GLY A 92 8.46 19.55 12.74
CA GLY A 92 8.78 18.15 13.04
C GLY A 92 7.75 17.19 12.43
N SER A 93 6.46 17.53 12.53
CA SER A 93 5.37 16.72 11.97
C SER A 93 5.40 16.70 10.45
N ILE A 94 5.64 17.85 9.81
CA ILE A 94 5.80 17.96 8.34
C ILE A 94 6.99 17.11 7.89
N ALA A 95 8.15 17.23 8.55
CA ALA A 95 9.34 16.47 8.20
C ALA A 95 9.10 14.97 8.34
N PHE A 96 8.52 14.54 9.47
CA PHE A 96 8.21 13.14 9.71
C PHE A 96 7.21 12.58 8.69
N CYS A 97 6.12 13.30 8.42
CA CYS A 97 5.12 12.88 7.44
C CYS A 97 5.70 12.87 6.02
N THR A 98 6.53 13.85 5.65
CA THR A 98 7.19 13.88 4.33
C THR A 98 8.05 12.65 4.13
N VAL A 99 8.89 12.30 5.12
CA VAL A 99 9.74 11.12 5.06
C VAL A 99 8.91 9.84 5.00
N GLY A 100 7.88 9.72 5.85
CA GLY A 100 6.98 8.57 5.87
C GLY A 100 6.24 8.38 4.55
N TYR A 101 5.74 9.48 3.98
CA TYR A 101 5.06 9.50 2.69
C TYR A 101 6.01 9.10 1.55
N ALA A 102 7.21 9.69 1.50
CA ALA A 102 8.21 9.37 0.50
C ALA A 102 8.63 7.90 0.58
N ALA A 103 8.87 7.37 1.78
CA ALA A 103 9.22 5.97 1.98
C ALA A 103 8.10 5.03 1.51
N ALA A 104 6.83 5.37 1.78
CA ALA A 104 5.68 4.60 1.32
C ALA A 104 5.55 4.64 -0.21
N CYS A 105 5.71 5.81 -0.84
CA CYS A 105 5.73 5.95 -2.29
C CYS A 105 6.88 5.13 -2.93
N MET A 106 8.08 5.19 -2.37
CA MET A 106 9.23 4.39 -2.83
C MET A 106 8.95 2.90 -2.70
N TYR A 107 8.36 2.47 -1.58
CA TYR A 107 7.97 1.09 -1.36
C TYR A 107 6.96 0.61 -2.42
N ALA A 108 5.87 1.36 -2.61
CA ALA A 108 4.86 1.07 -3.62
C ALA A 108 5.48 1.00 -5.03
N TYR A 109 6.33 1.97 -5.38
CA TYR A 109 7.03 2.00 -6.67
C TYR A 109 7.95 0.80 -6.87
N SER A 110 8.70 0.40 -5.84
CA SER A 110 9.59 -0.77 -5.91
C SER A 110 8.85 -2.08 -6.16
N ARG A 111 7.58 -2.17 -5.72
CA ARG A 111 6.71 -3.34 -5.87
C ARG A 111 6.05 -3.42 -7.25
N ALA A 112 5.69 -2.29 -7.85
CA ALA A 112 4.95 -2.25 -9.10
C ALA A 112 5.23 -0.95 -9.88
N PRO A 113 6.44 -0.78 -10.44
CA PRO A 113 6.89 0.52 -10.95
C PRO A 113 6.03 1.05 -12.09
N SER A 114 5.65 0.19 -13.04
CA SER A 114 4.82 0.57 -14.19
C SER A 114 3.40 0.93 -13.78
N LEU A 115 2.77 0.13 -12.91
CA LEU A 115 1.39 0.35 -12.47
C LEU A 115 1.28 1.59 -11.58
N VAL A 116 2.23 1.78 -10.67
CA VAL A 116 2.32 2.94 -9.79
C VAL A 116 2.57 4.22 -10.60
N ALA A 117 3.53 4.19 -11.53
CA ALA A 117 3.78 5.33 -12.42
C ALA A 117 2.54 5.67 -13.24
N PHE A 118 1.90 4.67 -13.86
CA PHE A 118 0.68 4.88 -14.64
C PHE A 118 -0.45 5.46 -13.78
N ALA A 119 -0.74 4.88 -12.62
CA ALA A 119 -1.77 5.35 -11.71
C ALA A 119 -1.49 6.80 -11.25
N ALA A 120 -0.25 7.11 -10.85
CA ALA A 120 0.14 8.45 -10.46
C ALA A 120 -0.04 9.44 -11.63
N THR A 121 0.45 9.12 -12.83
CA THR A 121 0.30 9.98 -14.02
C THR A 121 -1.16 10.24 -14.35
N VAL A 122 -2.01 9.20 -14.32
CA VAL A 122 -3.46 9.34 -14.58
C VAL A 122 -4.11 10.22 -13.52
N CYS A 123 -3.83 10.01 -12.23
CA CYS A 123 -4.37 10.83 -11.16
C CYS A 123 -3.97 12.30 -11.30
N ILE A 124 -2.69 12.55 -11.59
CA ILE A 124 -2.17 13.91 -11.82
C ILE A 124 -2.89 14.56 -13.01
N ALA A 125 -2.98 13.85 -14.14
CA ALA A 125 -3.67 14.36 -15.33
C ALA A 125 -5.14 14.66 -15.05
N LEU A 126 -5.85 13.80 -14.33
CA LEU A 126 -7.25 14.02 -13.94
C LEU A 126 -7.41 15.26 -13.07
N VAL A 127 -6.50 15.50 -12.13
CA VAL A 127 -6.52 16.72 -11.30
C VAL A 127 -6.28 17.97 -12.14
N PHE A 128 -5.36 17.92 -13.11
CA PHE A 128 -5.16 19.03 -14.05
C PHE A 128 -6.37 19.28 -14.94
N ILE A 129 -7.00 18.23 -15.48
CA ILE A 129 -8.22 18.33 -16.30
C ILE A 129 -9.36 18.94 -15.48
N GLU A 130 -9.57 18.45 -14.25
CA GLU A 130 -10.52 19.05 -13.31
C GLU A 130 -10.20 20.53 -13.10
N GLY A 131 -8.91 20.89 -13.05
CA GLY A 131 -8.50 22.27 -12.92
C GLY A 131 -8.75 23.20 -14.09
N PHE A 132 -8.82 22.67 -15.31
CA PHE A 132 -9.27 23.46 -16.46
C PHE A 132 -10.76 23.73 -16.42
N TRP A 133 -11.57 22.80 -15.91
CA TRP A 133 -13.01 23.01 -15.74
C TRP A 133 -13.37 23.74 -14.44
N ASN A 134 -12.48 23.70 -13.46
CA ASN A 134 -12.68 24.20 -12.11
C ASN A 134 -13.99 23.71 -11.46
N GLY A 135 -14.36 22.45 -11.72
CA GLY A 135 -15.64 21.90 -11.28
C GLY A 135 -15.76 21.77 -9.76
N LEU A 136 -14.64 21.57 -9.05
CA LEU A 136 -14.60 21.48 -7.60
C LEU A 136 -14.58 22.86 -6.91
N HIS A 137 -14.51 23.97 -7.65
CA HIS A 137 -14.38 25.32 -7.07
C HIS A 137 -13.26 25.43 -6.01
N VAL A 138 -12.11 24.82 -6.30
CA VAL A 138 -10.93 24.83 -5.42
C VAL A 138 -9.84 25.74 -5.99
N THR A 139 -9.08 26.38 -5.11
CA THR A 139 -7.94 27.20 -5.53
C THR A 139 -6.82 26.30 -6.09
N PRO A 140 -5.91 26.83 -6.93
CA PRO A 140 -4.74 26.07 -7.38
C PRO A 140 -3.90 25.52 -6.22
N VAL A 141 -3.84 26.25 -5.10
CA VAL A 141 -3.10 25.82 -3.90
C VAL A 141 -3.81 24.64 -3.23
N GLU A 142 -5.11 24.73 -2.95
CA GLU A 142 -5.91 23.61 -2.42
C GLU A 142 -5.84 22.37 -3.32
N ARG A 143 -5.82 22.58 -4.64
CA ARG A 143 -5.72 21.49 -5.61
C ARG A 143 -4.38 20.76 -5.50
N LEU A 144 -3.27 21.48 -5.36
CA LEU A 144 -1.94 20.88 -5.21
C LEU A 144 -1.69 20.32 -3.81
N ALA A 145 -2.20 20.99 -2.78
CA ALA A 145 -1.99 20.66 -1.38
C ALA A 145 -2.84 19.48 -0.89
N VAL A 146 -4.09 19.41 -1.36
CA VAL A 146 -5.09 18.48 -0.81
C VAL A 146 -5.58 17.51 -1.88
N VAL A 147 -6.05 18.03 -3.02
CA VAL A 147 -6.71 17.19 -4.03
C VAL A 147 -5.72 16.25 -4.72
N MET A 148 -4.54 16.74 -5.11
CA MET A 148 -3.52 15.95 -5.80
C MET A 148 -2.96 14.81 -4.92
N PRO A 149 -2.52 15.04 -3.68
CA PRO A 149 -2.06 13.94 -2.82
C PRO A 149 -3.15 12.91 -2.53
N MET A 150 -4.40 13.34 -2.32
CA MET A 150 -5.53 12.44 -2.11
C MET A 150 -5.83 11.58 -3.34
N ALA A 151 -5.86 12.19 -4.54
CA ALA A 151 -6.06 11.48 -5.79
C ALA A 151 -4.94 10.45 -6.04
N VAL A 152 -3.69 10.85 -5.81
CA VAL A 152 -2.53 9.95 -5.91
C VAL A 152 -2.66 8.82 -4.90
N ASN A 153 -3.00 9.09 -3.64
CA ASN A 153 -3.19 8.05 -2.61
C ASN A 153 -4.26 7.03 -2.99
N VAL A 154 -5.40 7.49 -3.53
CA VAL A 154 -6.45 6.62 -4.05
C VAL A 154 -5.91 5.77 -5.21
N GLY A 155 -5.23 6.39 -6.17
CA GLY A 155 -4.64 5.70 -7.32
C GLY A 155 -3.62 4.64 -6.92
N LEU A 156 -2.70 4.97 -6.00
CA LEU A 156 -1.69 4.06 -5.47
C LEU A 156 -2.33 2.91 -4.69
N THR A 157 -3.33 3.21 -3.86
CA THR A 157 -4.07 2.18 -3.11
C THR A 157 -4.78 1.21 -4.06
N CYS A 158 -5.42 1.75 -5.10
CA CYS A 158 -6.07 0.96 -6.15
C CYS A 158 -5.07 0.09 -6.91
N ALA A 159 -3.94 0.68 -7.33
CA ALA A 159 -2.86 -0.04 -8.02
C ALA A 159 -2.33 -1.22 -7.17
N MET A 160 -2.05 -0.99 -5.88
CA MET A 160 -1.59 -2.04 -4.97
C MET A 160 -2.65 -3.13 -4.78
N HIS A 161 -3.94 -2.76 -4.75
CA HIS A 161 -5.04 -3.72 -4.65
C HIS A 161 -5.18 -4.58 -5.92
N CYS A 162 -5.13 -3.95 -7.10
CA CYS A 162 -5.19 -4.64 -8.39
C CYS A 162 -4.02 -5.63 -8.57
N GLN A 163 -2.81 -5.26 -8.15
CA GLN A 163 -1.64 -6.15 -8.22
C GLN A 163 -1.85 -7.46 -7.43
N ARG A 164 -2.55 -7.41 -6.29
CA ARG A 164 -2.87 -8.61 -5.50
C ARG A 164 -3.80 -9.56 -6.23
N GLY A 165 -4.76 -9.03 -7.00
CA GLY A 165 -5.70 -9.82 -7.80
C GLY A 165 -5.04 -10.49 -9.01
N SER A 166 -3.94 -9.93 -9.52
CA SER A 166 -3.26 -10.42 -10.72
C SER A 166 -2.16 -11.47 -10.47
N ARG A 167 -1.82 -11.81 -9.22
CA ARG A 167 -0.93 -12.96 -8.96
C ARG A 167 -1.71 -14.25 -9.24
N PRO A 168 -1.35 -15.03 -10.28
CA PRO A 168 -2.12 -16.20 -10.65
C PRO A 168 -2.04 -17.27 -9.55
N ARG A 169 -3.16 -17.96 -9.31
CA ARG A 169 -3.25 -19.28 -8.67
C ARG A 169 -2.53 -20.36 -9.50
N SER A 170 -1.33 -20.09 -9.99
CA SER A 170 -0.52 -21.02 -10.77
C SER A 170 0.61 -21.59 -9.92
N ALA A 171 0.24 -22.28 -8.84
CA ALA A 171 1.14 -23.14 -8.07
C ALA A 171 0.41 -24.39 -7.52
N VAL A 172 -0.64 -24.83 -8.22
CA VAL A 172 -1.17 -26.20 -8.10
C VAL A 172 -1.39 -26.72 -9.52
N LEU A 173 -0.32 -26.75 -10.31
CA LEU A 173 -0.21 -27.69 -11.40
C LEU A 173 0.52 -28.88 -10.78
N ILE A 174 -0.28 -29.76 -10.17
CA ILE A 174 0.18 -31.09 -9.80
C ILE A 174 0.58 -31.73 -11.12
N ASP A 175 1.87 -32.01 -11.27
CA ASP A 175 2.42 -32.80 -12.34
C ASP A 175 1.95 -34.25 -12.13
N CYS A 176 0.71 -34.54 -12.54
CA CYS A 176 0.17 -35.89 -12.66
C CYS A 176 0.54 -36.48 -14.03
N ASN A 177 1.81 -36.39 -14.43
CA ASN A 177 2.36 -37.12 -15.57
C ASN A 177 3.80 -37.56 -15.30
N ALA A 178 3.95 -38.51 -14.38
CA ALA A 178 5.04 -39.48 -14.45
C ALA A 178 4.40 -40.87 -14.45
N VAL A 179 4.19 -41.38 -15.67
CA VAL A 179 3.93 -42.80 -15.99
C VAL A 179 5.24 -43.57 -15.86
#